data_AF-A0A9D5PHU6-F1
#
_entry.id   AF-A0A9D5PHU6-F1
#
_cell.length_a   1.000
_cell.length_b   1.000
_cell.length_c   1.000
_cell.angle_alpha   90.00
_cell.angle_beta   90.00
_cell.angle_gamma   90.00
#
_symmetry.space_group_name_H-M   'P 1'
#
loop_
_entity.id
_entity.type
_entity.pdbx_description
1 polymer ?
#
loop_
_entity_poly.entity_id
_entity_poly.type
_entity_poly.pdbx_seq_one_letter_code
_entity_poly.pdbx_strand_id
1 'polypeptide(L)'
;MKYYVNEDCIGCGLCAGTCPEVFSMSDDGVAIAIEAEVPEEALESAAEAMDNCPVGAIEERAGDNADGNDCTKVESCEKKRIISNCKNCWSAL
;
A
#
# COMPACT_ATOMS: atom_id res chain seq x y z
N MET A 1 2.96 -7.17 -3.72
CA MET A 1 2.16 -5.93 -3.65
C MET A 1 1.19 -6.01 -2.47
N LYS A 2 0.80 -4.88 -1.87
CA LYS A 2 -0.18 -4.84 -0.76
C LYS A 2 -1.31 -3.86 -1.07
N TYR A 3 -2.47 -4.12 -0.48
CA TYR A 3 -3.62 -3.22 -0.55
C TYR A 3 -3.97 -2.74 0.86
N TYR A 4 -4.58 -1.56 0.93
CA TYR A 4 -5.12 -0.98 2.14
C TYR A 4 -6.53 -0.48 1.88
N VAL A 5 -7.39 -0.56 2.88
CA VAL A 5 -8.75 -0.04 2.79
C VAL A 5 -8.86 1.13 3.77
N ASN A 6 -9.28 2.28 3.27
CA ASN A 6 -9.43 3.49 4.06
C ASN A 6 -10.83 3.58 4.71
N GLU A 7 -11.07 4.67 5.45
CA GLU A 7 -12.33 4.95 6.13
C GLU A 7 -13.50 5.34 5.19
N ASP A 8 -13.23 5.59 3.90
CA ASP A 8 -14.29 5.84 2.91
C ASP A 8 -15.04 4.55 2.53
N CYS A 9 -14.58 3.39 3.01
CA CYS A 9 -15.23 2.11 2.78
C CYS A 9 -16.64 2.09 3.38
N ILE A 10 -17.65 1.98 2.51
CA ILE A 10 -19.06 1.87 2.90
C ILE A 10 -19.52 0.44 3.22
N GLY A 11 -18.62 -0.54 3.23
CA GLY A 11 -18.99 -1.92 3.54
C GLY A 11 -19.79 -2.65 2.48
N CYS A 12 -19.65 -2.28 1.21
CA CYS A 12 -20.44 -2.88 0.12
C CYS A 12 -20.20 -4.39 -0.07
N GLY A 13 -19.06 -4.92 0.42
CA GLY A 13 -18.72 -6.35 0.35
C GLY A 13 -18.32 -6.85 -1.05
N LEU A 14 -18.24 -5.97 -2.07
CA LEU A 14 -17.86 -6.36 -3.43
C LEU A 14 -16.43 -6.92 -3.50
N CYS A 15 -15.48 -6.27 -2.83
CA CYS A 15 -14.08 -6.68 -2.81
C CYS A 15 -13.88 -8.08 -2.19
N ALA A 16 -14.61 -8.40 -1.12
CA ALA A 16 -14.58 -9.72 -0.50
C ALA A 16 -15.25 -10.80 -1.36
N GLY A 17 -16.16 -10.41 -2.28
CA GLY A 17 -16.75 -11.31 -3.27
C GLY A 17 -15.83 -11.58 -4.46
N THR A 18 -15.15 -10.54 -4.97
CA THR A 18 -14.20 -10.64 -6.09
C THR A 18 -12.92 -11.36 -5.67
N CYS A 19 -12.37 -11.03 -4.50
CA CYS A 19 -11.12 -11.60 -4.01
C CYS A 19 -11.17 -11.84 -2.48
N PRO A 20 -11.80 -12.95 -2.04
CA PRO A 20 -11.90 -13.30 -0.61
C PRO A 20 -10.55 -13.67 0.02
N GLU A 21 -9.54 -13.95 -0.80
CA GLU A 21 -8.20 -14.29 -0.33
C GLU A 21 -7.42 -13.05 0.15
N VAL A 22 -7.74 -11.88 -0.40
CA VAL A 22 -7.07 -10.61 -0.13
C VAL A 22 -7.91 -9.68 0.71
N PHE A 23 -9.24 -9.64 0.49
CA PHE A 23 -10.15 -8.76 1.20
C PHE A 23 -11.10 -9.56 2.09
N SER A 24 -11.17 -9.19 3.36
CA SER A 24 -12.12 -9.70 4.34
C SER A 24 -13.02 -8.58 4.86
N MET A 25 -14.20 -8.89 5.35
CA MET A 25 -15.08 -7.91 5.98
C MET A 25 -14.90 -7.98 7.49
N SER A 26 -14.62 -6.85 8.13
CA SER A 26 -14.62 -6.72 9.59
C SER A 26 -16.06 -6.61 10.13
N ASP A 27 -16.23 -6.90 11.41
CA ASP A 27 -17.52 -6.74 12.13
C ASP A 27 -17.98 -5.27 12.20
N ASP A 28 -17.06 -4.31 12.00
CA ASP A 28 -17.36 -2.88 11.92
C ASP A 28 -18.07 -2.49 10.61
N GLY A 29 -18.27 -3.45 9.70
CA GLY A 29 -18.90 -3.20 8.41
C GLY A 29 -17.96 -2.55 7.39
N VAL A 30 -16.65 -2.57 7.62
CA VAL A 30 -15.64 -2.11 6.64
C VAL A 30 -14.84 -3.30 6.10
N ALA A 31 -14.40 -3.20 4.85
CA ALA A 31 -13.48 -4.17 4.28
C ALA A 31 -12.06 -3.94 4.82
N ILE A 32 -11.32 -5.02 5.01
CA ILE A 32 -9.92 -5.03 5.41
C ILE A 32 -9.12 -5.87 4.42
N ALA A 33 -7.95 -5.39 4.02
CA ALA A 33 -7.03 -6.15 3.18
C ALA A 33 -6.04 -6.95 4.05
N ILE A 34 -5.50 -8.04 3.51
CA ILE A 34 -4.43 -8.80 4.18
C ILE A 34 -3.16 -7.95 4.33
N GLU A 35 -2.50 -8.06 5.48
CA GLU A 35 -1.19 -7.43 5.71
C GLU A 35 -0.03 -8.16 4.97
N ALA A 36 -0.30 -9.40 4.55
CA ALA A 36 0.63 -10.22 3.78
C ALA A 36 0.72 -9.76 2.32
N GLU A 37 1.70 -10.31 1.60
CA GLU A 37 1.79 -10.10 0.17
C GLU A 37 0.65 -10.84 -0.54
N VAL A 38 0.01 -10.15 -1.49
CA VAL A 38 -1.03 -10.71 -2.35
C VAL A 38 -0.42 -11.77 -3.26
N PRO A 39 -0.96 -13.00 -3.31
CA PRO A 39 -0.44 -14.03 -4.19
C PRO A 39 -0.68 -13.65 -5.65
N GLU A 40 0.19 -14.09 -6.56
CA GLU A 40 0.11 -13.69 -7.98
C GLU A 40 -1.22 -14.07 -8.64
N GLU A 41 -1.82 -15.19 -8.22
CA GLU A 41 -3.14 -15.64 -8.68
C GLU A 41 -4.28 -14.71 -8.25
N ALA A 42 -4.11 -13.99 -7.13
CA ALA A 42 -5.08 -13.03 -6.61
C ALA A 42 -4.74 -11.58 -6.98
N LEU A 43 -3.56 -11.30 -7.56
CA LEU A 43 -3.18 -9.94 -7.95
C LEU A 43 -4.17 -9.34 -8.96
N GLU A 44 -4.55 -10.12 -9.97
CA GLU A 44 -5.52 -9.69 -11.00
C GLU A 44 -6.89 -9.44 -10.35
N SER A 45 -7.39 -10.40 -9.57
CA SER A 45 -8.66 -10.27 -8.84
C SER A 45 -8.67 -9.11 -7.85
N ALA A 46 -7.53 -8.82 -7.20
CA ALA A 46 -7.42 -7.72 -6.25
C ALA A 46 -7.36 -6.35 -6.94
N ALA A 47 -6.70 -6.27 -8.10
CA ALA A 47 -6.73 -5.08 -8.94
C ALA A 47 -8.15 -4.82 -9.48
N GLU A 48 -8.84 -5.87 -9.94
CA GLU A 48 -10.25 -5.75 -10.34
C GLU A 48 -11.13 -5.31 -9.16
N ALA A 49 -10.91 -5.84 -7.95
CA ALA A 49 -11.66 -5.43 -6.76
C ALA A 49 -11.47 -3.94 -6.42
N MET A 50 -10.26 -3.41 -6.63
CA MET A 50 -9.96 -1.99 -6.50
C MET A 50 -10.72 -1.15 -7.53
N ASP A 51 -10.64 -1.52 -8.81
CA ASP A 51 -11.31 -0.80 -9.91
C ASP A 51 -12.84 -0.84 -9.79
N ASN A 52 -13.39 -1.91 -9.23
CA ASN A 52 -14.83 -2.07 -8.98
C ASN A 52 -15.30 -1.35 -7.71
N CYS A 53 -14.41 -0.77 -6.91
CA CYS A 53 -14.80 -0.08 -5.68
C CYS A 53 -15.55 1.23 -6.02
N PRO A 54 -16.86 1.34 -5.72
CA PRO A 54 -17.66 2.50 -6.14
C PRO A 54 -17.25 3.81 -5.47
N VAL A 55 -16.53 3.71 -4.34
CA VAL A 55 -16.05 4.84 -3.54
C VAL A 55 -14.54 5.01 -3.62
N GLY A 56 -13.83 4.13 -4.34
CA GLY A 56 -12.37 4.18 -4.44
C GLY A 56 -11.64 4.06 -3.10
N ALA A 57 -12.21 3.32 -2.14
CA ALA A 57 -11.67 3.19 -0.79
C ALA A 57 -10.44 2.26 -0.68
N ILE A 58 -10.06 1.60 -1.78
CA ILE A 58 -8.97 0.61 -1.82
C ILE A 58 -7.75 1.29 -2.44
N GLU A 59 -6.64 1.31 -1.69
CA GLU A 59 -5.38 1.92 -2.10
C GLU A 59 -4.29 0.84 -2.25
N GLU A 60 -3.51 0.92 -3.33
CA GLU A 60 -2.31 0.10 -3.50
C GLU A 60 -1.17 0.71 -2.68
N ARG A 61 -0.43 -0.14 -1.96
CA ARG A 61 0.80 0.24 -1.29
C ARG A 61 1.90 -0.72 -1.69
N ALA A 62 2.82 -0.23 -2.52
CA ALA A 62 4.09 -0.90 -2.75
C ALA A 62 4.80 -1.04 -1.39
N GLY A 63 5.01 -2.29 -0.98
CA GLY A 63 5.57 -2.61 0.32
C GLY A 63 7.06 -2.37 0.32
N ASP A 64 7.48 -1.12 0.50
CA ASP A 64 8.87 -0.79 0.76
C ASP A 64 8.95 0.13 1.99
N ASN A 65 9.44 -0.47 3.08
CA ASN A 65 10.14 0.20 4.18
C ASN A 65 9.33 1.16 5.05
N ALA A 66 8.65 0.60 6.06
CA ALA A 66 8.45 1.28 7.34
C ALA A 66 9.72 1.22 8.22
N ASP A 67 10.88 1.43 7.61
CA ASP A 67 12.03 2.01 8.30
C ASP A 67 12.07 3.47 7.82
N GLY A 68 11.78 4.42 8.71
CA GLY A 68 11.79 5.85 8.43
C GLY A 68 13.17 6.43 8.10
N ASN A 69 14.00 5.72 7.33
CA ASN A 69 15.24 6.20 6.74
C ASN A 69 15.32 6.02 5.22
N ASP A 70 14.22 5.65 4.56
CA ASP A 70 14.24 5.46 3.13
C ASP A 70 14.27 6.80 2.37
N CYS A 71 15.43 7.07 1.78
CA CYS A 71 15.71 8.25 0.97
C CYS A 71 15.44 7.97 -0.53
N THR A 72 14.51 7.06 -0.87
CA THR A 72 14.23 6.74 -2.29
C THR A 72 13.14 7.60 -2.92
N LYS A 73 12.49 8.48 -2.14
CA LYS A 73 11.69 9.58 -2.70
C LYS A 73 12.57 10.75 -3.17
N VAL A 74 13.49 10.46 -4.08
CA VAL A 74 14.34 11.44 -4.79
C VAL A 74 13.88 11.68 -6.23
N GLU A 75 12.58 11.64 -6.52
CA GLU A 75 12.02 12.18 -7.77
C GLU A 75 11.67 13.68 -7.68
N SER A 76 12.46 14.43 -6.90
CA SER A 76 12.59 15.89 -7.07
C SER A 76 13.95 16.42 -6.61
N CYS A 77 15.01 15.60 -6.72
CA CYS A 77 16.39 16.02 -6.45
C CYS A 77 17.10 16.53 -7.72
N GLU A 78 16.38 17.15 -8.66
CA GLU A 78 16.99 17.59 -9.93
C GLU A 78 17.34 19.08 -10.00
N LYS A 79 17.24 19.85 -8.90
CA LYS A 79 17.74 21.24 -8.90
C LYS A 79 18.60 21.57 -7.68
N LYS A 80 19.86 21.14 -7.76
CA LYS A 80 21.08 21.79 -7.24
C LYS A 80 21.02 22.34 -5.81
N ARG A 81 21.51 21.57 -4.82
CA ARG A 81 22.52 21.99 -3.81
C ARG A 81 22.70 20.96 -2.68
N ILE A 82 23.78 20.19 -2.76
CA ILE A 82 24.86 20.08 -1.75
C ILE A 82 24.47 20.30 -0.27
N ILE A 83 24.46 19.16 0.47
CA ILE A 83 25.00 18.87 1.82
C ILE A 83 24.29 19.50 3.04
N SER A 84 23.94 18.65 4.04
CA SER A 84 24.53 18.74 5.41
C SER A 84 24.01 17.74 6.48
N ASN A 85 23.32 16.64 6.18
CA ASN A 85 22.92 15.74 7.29
C ASN A 85 22.80 14.23 7.02
N CYS A 86 23.50 13.70 6.01
CA CYS A 86 23.76 12.26 5.92
C CYS A 86 24.71 11.82 7.05
N LYS A 87 24.18 11.61 8.25
CA LYS A 87 24.96 11.24 9.44
C LYS A 87 25.28 9.75 9.57
N ASN A 88 24.89 8.90 8.63
CA ASN A 88 25.04 7.44 8.79
C ASN A 88 26.03 6.76 7.83
N CYS A 89 26.93 7.49 7.16
CA CYS A 89 28.19 6.91 6.66
C CYS A 89 29.22 6.80 7.79
N TRP A 90 28.87 6.04 8.83
CA TRP A 90 29.79 5.73 9.91
C TRP A 90 30.51 4.42 9.56
N SER A 91 31.72 4.52 8.99
CA SER A 91 32.86 3.59 9.12
C SER A 91 33.82 3.72 7.93
N ALA A 92 34.72 4.71 8.00
CA ALA A 92 35.99 4.69 7.28
C ALA A 92 36.94 5.75 7.89
N LEU A 93 37.42 5.49 9.10
CA LEU A 93 38.66 6.02 9.67
C LEU A 93 39.04 5.24 10.93
#